data_AF-A0A7C4GND8-F1
#
_entry.id   AF-A0A7C4GND8-F1
#
_cell.length_a   1.000
_cell.length_b   1.000
_cell.length_c   1.000
_cell.angle_alpha   90.00
_cell.angle_beta   90.00
_cell.angle_gamma   90.00
#
_symmetry.space_group_name_H-M   'P 1'
#
loop_
_entity.id
_entity.type
_entity.pdbx_description
1 polymer ?
#
loop_
_entity_poly.entity_id
_entity_poly.type
_entity_poly.pdbx_seq_one_letter_code
_entity_poly.pdbx_strand_id
1 'polypeptide(L)'
;LWTKPSELSFYAALGIPILASDPVGSHEVSNLRFLVKGGYGMAQGDIRYLDQWFFDWLKSGYFAEKAIRGFLELEKLGTMKVRELVLSK
;
A
#
# COMPACT_ATOMS: atom_id res chain seq x y z
N LEU A 1 -5.16 0.53 -6.73
CA LEU A 1 -4.49 -0.61 -7.39
C LEU A 1 -4.77 -1.87 -6.58
N TRP A 2 -5.26 -2.93 -7.22
CA TRP A 2 -5.43 -4.24 -6.60
C TRP A 2 -4.28 -5.13 -7.05
N THR A 3 -3.43 -5.58 -6.12
CA THR A 3 -2.18 -6.30 -6.43
C THR A 3 -1.76 -7.20 -5.28
N LYS A 4 -0.84 -8.13 -5.53
CA LYS A 4 -0.06 -8.75 -4.46
C LYS A 4 0.76 -7.70 -3.70
N PRO A 5 1.02 -7.88 -2.40
CA PRO A 5 1.84 -6.97 -1.60
C PRO A 5 3.34 -7.16 -1.88
N SER A 6 3.72 -7.12 -3.17
CA SER A 6 5.10 -7.10 -3.64
C SER A 6 5.66 -5.67 -3.64
N GLU A 7 6.64 -5.36 -4.47
CA GLU A 7 7.28 -4.04 -4.60
C GLU A 7 6.29 -2.93 -4.98
N LEU A 8 5.16 -3.27 -5.62
CA LEU A 8 4.11 -2.29 -5.92
C LEU A 8 3.45 -1.71 -4.66
N SER A 9 3.64 -2.32 -3.49
CA SER A 9 3.20 -1.76 -2.20
C SER A 9 3.76 -0.36 -1.95
N PHE A 10 4.97 -0.06 -2.42
CA PHE A 10 5.61 1.25 -2.23
C PHE A 10 4.96 2.38 -3.03
N TYR A 11 4.10 2.05 -4.01
CA TYR A 11 3.37 3.05 -4.79
C TYR A 11 2.28 3.75 -3.98
N ALA A 12 1.97 3.25 -2.78
CA ALA A 12 1.18 3.99 -1.79
C ALA A 12 1.74 5.40 -1.51
N ALA A 13 3.07 5.57 -1.56
CA ALA A 13 3.73 6.86 -1.38
C ALA A 13 3.36 7.89 -2.46
N LEU A 14 2.91 7.42 -3.64
CA LEU A 14 2.46 8.28 -4.74
C LEU A 14 0.96 8.65 -4.63
N GLY A 15 0.30 8.28 -3.52
CA GLY A 15 -1.13 8.50 -3.37
C GLY A 15 -2.00 7.50 -4.13
N ILE A 16 -1.44 6.34 -4.48
CA ILE A 16 -2.19 5.26 -5.12
C ILE A 16 -2.66 4.30 -4.02
N PRO A 17 -3.98 4.15 -3.79
CA PRO A 17 -4.45 3.26 -2.73
C PRO A 17 -4.19 1.80 -3.11
N ILE A 18 -3.64 1.02 -2.18
CA ILE A 18 -3.27 -0.39 -2.40
C ILE A 18 -4.28 -1.32 -1.72
N LEU A 19 -4.98 -2.11 -2.53
CA LEU A 19 -5.77 -3.28 -2.13
C LEU A 19 -4.89 -4.51 -2.32
N ALA A 20 -4.35 -5.03 -1.23
CA ALA A 20 -3.36 -6.10 -1.25
C ALA A 20 -4.04 -7.48 -1.17
N SER A 21 -3.85 -8.31 -2.20
CA SER A 21 -4.24 -9.72 -2.19
C SER A 21 -3.38 -10.55 -1.23
N ASP A 22 -3.66 -11.84 -1.13
CA ASP A 22 -2.92 -12.72 -0.22
C ASP A 22 -1.40 -12.74 -0.54
N PRO A 23 -0.54 -12.67 0.50
CA PRO A 23 0.90 -12.76 0.33
C PRO A 23 1.32 -14.21 0.08
N VAL A 24 2.35 -14.40 -0.75
CA VAL A 24 2.89 -15.72 -1.11
C VAL A 24 4.18 -16.05 -0.35
N GLY A 25 4.82 -15.05 0.28
CA GLY A 25 6.08 -15.23 1.00
C GLY A 25 6.31 -14.24 2.15
N SER A 26 7.38 -14.45 2.92
CA SER A 26 7.70 -13.66 4.13
C SER A 26 7.89 -12.16 3.86
N HIS A 27 8.46 -11.80 2.70
CA HIS A 27 8.61 -10.42 2.27
C HIS A 27 7.25 -9.76 2.02
N GLU A 28 6.35 -10.46 1.33
CA GLU A 28 4.99 -9.99 1.04
C GLU A 28 4.13 -9.87 2.31
N VAL A 29 4.30 -10.79 3.27
CA VAL A 29 3.67 -10.67 4.61
C VAL A 29 4.13 -9.41 5.34
N SER A 30 5.42 -9.08 5.23
CA SER A 30 5.98 -7.87 5.84
C SER A 30 5.46 -6.60 5.15
N ASN A 31 5.39 -6.59 3.82
CA ASN A 31 4.84 -5.47 3.04
C ASN A 31 3.35 -5.25 3.33
N LEU A 32 2.56 -6.33 3.40
CA LEU A 32 1.15 -6.24 3.77
C LEU A 32 0.99 -5.67 5.19
N ARG A 33 1.79 -6.16 6.14
CA ARG A 33 1.79 -5.65 7.52
C ARG A 33 2.15 -4.17 7.57
N PHE A 34 3.15 -3.73 6.79
CA PHE A 34 3.54 -2.34 6.65
C PHE A 34 2.37 -1.48 6.14
N LEU A 35 1.76 -1.86 5.02
CA LEU A 35 0.59 -1.18 4.42
C LEU A 35 -0.58 -1.03 5.41
N VAL A 36 -0.97 -2.13 6.05
CA VAL A 36 -2.15 -2.16 6.93
C VAL A 36 -1.88 -1.44 8.24
N LYS A 37 -0.73 -1.67 8.88
CA LYS A 37 -0.39 -1.01 10.16
C LYS A 37 -0.20 0.49 10.00
N GLY A 38 0.39 0.93 8.89
CA GLY A 38 0.56 2.36 8.61
C GLY A 38 -0.71 3.03 8.06
N GLY A 39 -1.76 2.26 7.75
CA GLY A 39 -3.04 2.84 7.36
C GLY A 39 -3.07 3.45 5.96
N TYR A 40 -2.10 3.15 5.09
CA TYR A 40 -2.02 3.58 3.70
C TYR A 40 -2.27 2.45 2.68
N GLY A 41 -2.69 1.28 3.16
CA GLY A 41 -3.23 0.20 2.33
C GLY A 41 -4.24 -0.65 3.10
N MET A 42 -4.79 -1.64 2.41
CA MET A 42 -5.87 -2.49 2.90
C MET A 42 -5.67 -3.92 2.40
N ALA A 43 -5.88 -4.89 3.29
CA ALA A 43 -5.94 -6.29 2.90
C ALA A 43 -7.23 -6.56 2.11
N GLN A 44 -7.15 -7.46 1.15
CA GLN A 44 -8.31 -7.91 0.40
C GLN A 44 -9.28 -8.66 1.31
N GLY A 45 -10.56 -8.30 1.22
CA GLY A 45 -11.63 -9.07 1.82
C GLY A 45 -11.88 -10.38 1.08
N ASP A 46 -12.81 -11.18 1.60
CA ASP A 46 -13.24 -12.38 0.92
C ASP A 46 -13.91 -12.04 -0.42
N ILE A 47 -13.37 -12.57 -1.52
CA ILE A 47 -13.84 -12.23 -2.87
C ILE A 47 -15.26 -12.70 -3.13
N ARG A 48 -15.74 -13.70 -2.38
CA ARG A 48 -17.10 -14.22 -2.49
C ARG A 48 -18.15 -13.18 -2.15
N TYR A 49 -17.76 -12.15 -1.41
CA TYR A 49 -18.60 -11.03 -0.98
C TYR A 49 -18.10 -9.69 -1.52
N LEU A 50 -17.41 -9.70 -2.68
CA LEU A 50 -16.79 -8.52 -3.28
C LEU A 50 -17.75 -7.34 -3.43
N ASP A 51 -18.95 -7.61 -3.91
CA ASP A 51 -20.02 -6.64 -4.12
C ASP A 51 -20.47 -5.95 -2.83
N GLN A 52 -20.32 -6.63 -1.68
CA GLN A 52 -20.66 -6.08 -0.37
C GLN A 52 -19.57 -5.12 0.11
N TRP A 53 -18.31 -5.54 0.18
CA TRP A 53 -17.27 -4.71 0.81
C TRP A 53 -16.64 -3.70 -0.14
N PHE A 54 -16.42 -4.03 -1.42
CA PHE A 54 -15.61 -3.20 -2.31
C PHE A 54 -16.31 -1.87 -2.62
N PHE A 55 -17.59 -1.92 -2.99
CA PHE A 55 -18.33 -0.72 -3.33
C PHE A 55 -18.69 0.11 -2.10
N ASP A 56 -18.85 -0.52 -0.93
CA ASP A 56 -19.03 0.20 0.33
C ASP A 56 -17.75 0.97 0.70
N TRP A 57 -16.57 0.36 0.57
CA TRP A 57 -15.28 1.04 0.76
C TRP A 57 -15.05 2.15 -0.26
N LEU A 58 -15.47 1.94 -1.51
CA LEU A 58 -15.37 2.96 -2.55
C LEU A 58 -16.26 4.18 -2.23
N LYS A 59 -17.55 3.94 -1.92
CA LYS A 59 -18.53 5.00 -1.62
C LYS A 59 -18.24 5.74 -0.33
N SER A 60 -17.72 5.05 0.69
CA SER A 60 -17.36 5.66 1.97
C SER A 60 -16.10 6.53 1.92
N GLY A 61 -15.35 6.49 0.80
CA GLY A 61 -14.09 7.21 0.68
C GLY A 61 -12.90 6.51 1.35
N TYR A 62 -13.05 5.25 1.78
CA TYR A 62 -11.99 4.49 2.43
C TYR A 62 -10.72 4.40 1.57
N PHE A 63 -10.86 4.18 0.26
CA PHE A 63 -9.73 4.22 -0.68
C PHE A 63 -9.05 5.60 -0.74
N ALA A 64 -9.84 6.68 -0.72
CA ALA A 64 -9.30 8.04 -0.75
C ALA A 64 -8.51 8.35 0.53
N GLU A 65 -8.97 7.85 1.69
CA GLU A 65 -8.24 7.96 2.95
C GLU A 65 -6.86 7.26 2.87
N LYS A 66 -6.81 6.03 2.34
CA LYS A 66 -5.54 5.30 2.18
C LYS A 66 -4.58 6.01 1.23
N ALA A 67 -5.11 6.54 0.12
CA ALA A 67 -4.36 7.31 -0.84
C ALA A 67 -3.72 8.56 -0.21
N ILE A 68 -4.51 9.41 0.46
CA ILE A 68 -4.00 10.66 1.02
C ILE A 68 -3.01 10.41 2.16
N ARG A 69 -3.27 9.43 3.03
CA ARG A 69 -2.32 9.02 4.09
C ARG A 69 -1.01 8.55 3.49
N GLY A 70 -1.05 7.67 2.49
CA GLY A 70 0.15 7.19 1.81
C GLY A 70 0.95 8.34 1.20
N PHE A 71 0.28 9.29 0.55
CA PHE A 71 0.94 10.45 -0.03
C PHE A 71 1.59 11.39 1.00
N LEU A 72 0.96 11.57 2.17
CA LEU A 72 1.44 12.49 3.20
C LEU A 72 2.49 11.88 4.14
N GLU A 73 2.32 10.60 4.50
CA GLU A 73 3.09 9.97 5.57
C GLU A 73 4.28 9.15 5.07
N LEU A 74 4.23 8.63 3.83
CA LEU A 74 5.32 7.80 3.31
C LEU A 74 6.46 8.62 2.73
N GLU A 75 7.68 8.16 3.02
CA GLU A 75 8.87 8.75 2.43
C GLU A 75 8.93 8.51 0.92
N LYS A 76 9.42 9.53 0.21
CA LYS A 76 9.67 9.52 -1.23
C LYS A 76 11.17 9.66 -1.47
N LEU A 77 11.62 9.33 -2.68
CA LEU A 77 13.00 9.50 -3.13
C LEU A 77 14.03 8.62 -2.38
N GLY A 78 13.62 7.44 -1.91
CA GLY A 78 14.50 6.49 -1.20
C GLY A 78 15.79 6.16 -1.96
N THR A 79 15.70 5.94 -3.28
CA THR A 79 16.88 5.71 -4.14
C THR A 79 17.88 6.87 -4.07
N MET A 80 17.39 8.11 -4.03
CA MET A 80 18.25 9.31 -3.98
C MET A 80 18.91 9.43 -2.61
N LYS A 81 18.18 9.17 -1.51
CA LYS A 81 18.74 9.12 -0.14
C LYS A 81 19.81 8.05 0.01
N VAL A 82 19.56 6.84 -0.51
CA VAL A 82 20.56 5.75 -0.47
C VAL A 82 21.79 6.13 -1.28
N ARG A 83 21.61 6.69 -2.49
CA ARG A 83 22.71 7.18 -3.31
C ARG A 83 23.53 8.23 -2.56
N GLU A 84 22.88 9.22 -1.94
CA GLU A 84 23.56 10.23 -1.13
C GLU A 84 24.36 9.57 -0.01
N LEU A 85 23.75 8.74 0.84
CA LEU A 85 24.43 8.14 1.98
C LEU A 85 25.59 7.21 1.61
N VAL A 86 25.48 6.47 0.51
CA VAL A 86 26.45 5.43 0.13
C VAL A 86 27.53 5.95 -0.82
N LEU A 87 27.19 6.90 -1.70
CA LEU A 87 28.04 7.33 -2.83
C LEU A 87 28.56 8.77 -2.73
N SER A 88 28.15 9.58 -1.75
CA SER A 88 28.62 10.97 -1.61
C SER A 88 29.99 11.13 -0.92
N LYS A 89 30.89 10.15 -1.05
CA LYS A 89 32.30 10.31 -0.64
C LYS A 89 33.15 10.87 -1.78
#